data_AF-A0AAW7Y140-F1
#
_entry.id   AF-A0AAW7Y140-F1
#
_cell.length_a   1.000
_cell.length_b   1.000
_cell.length_c   1.000
_cell.angle_alpha   90.00
_cell.angle_beta   90.00
_cell.angle_gamma   90.00
#
_symmetry.space_group_name_H-M   'P 1'
#
loop_
_entity.id
_entity.type
_entity.pdbx_description
1 polymer ?
#
loop_
_entity_poly.entity_id
_entity_poly.type
_entity_poly.pdbx_seq_one_letter_code
_entity_poly.pdbx_strand_id
1 'polypeptide(L)'
;MAALEQIGTPANKKWIAQRVAVLLAHYFIVDGHPAVMEAVAADWIRELEGYPEWAIEAACEWWLSRYNPKCHQKPLPGAISSRAHIDSAMISAAKSLCQFFERYGNNPPAFLR
;
A
#
# COMPACT_ATOMS: atom_id res chain seq x y z
N MET A 1 -2.45 -20.74 -4.00
CA MET A 1 -1.39 -19.73 -3.84
C MET A 1 -1.31 -18.72 -4.98
N ALA A 2 -1.32 -19.13 -6.26
CA ALA A 2 -1.17 -18.22 -7.42
C ALA A 2 -2.02 -16.94 -7.39
N ALA A 3 -3.32 -17.01 -7.05
CA ALA A 3 -4.18 -15.83 -6.96
C ALA A 3 -3.76 -14.85 -5.84
N LEU A 4 -3.30 -15.38 -4.69
CA LEU A 4 -2.79 -14.57 -3.57
C LEU A 4 -1.44 -13.92 -3.89
N GLU A 5 -0.61 -14.59 -4.68
CA GLU A 5 0.65 -14.04 -5.18
C GLU A 5 0.38 -12.92 -6.17
N GLN A 6 -0.56 -13.12 -7.10
CA GLN A 6 -0.94 -12.10 -8.08
C GLN A 6 -1.48 -10.83 -7.40
N ILE A 7 -2.46 -10.95 -6.51
CA ILE A 7 -3.05 -9.79 -5.81
C ILE A 7 -2.07 -9.11 -4.84
N GLY A 8 -1.07 -9.85 -4.34
CA GLY A 8 -0.03 -9.34 -3.47
C GLY A 8 1.24 -8.88 -4.18
N THR A 9 1.23 -8.80 -5.52
CA THR A 9 2.40 -8.37 -6.29
C THR A 9 2.71 -6.91 -5.98
N PRO A 10 3.93 -6.58 -5.52
CA PRO A 10 4.29 -5.20 -5.21
C PRO A 10 4.21 -4.28 -6.43
N ALA A 11 3.87 -3.02 -6.17
CA ALA A 11 3.73 -2.00 -7.19
C ALA A 11 5.06 -1.68 -7.89
N ASN A 12 4.98 -1.30 -9.18
CA ASN A 12 6.15 -0.83 -9.91
C ASN A 12 6.62 0.54 -9.40
N LYS A 13 7.93 0.75 -9.20
CA LYS A 13 8.49 2.01 -8.70
C LYS A 13 8.11 3.24 -9.53
N LYS A 14 8.06 3.10 -10.87
CA LYS A 14 7.63 4.17 -11.78
C LYS A 14 6.14 4.49 -11.58
N TRP A 15 5.32 3.46 -11.41
CA TRP A 15 3.91 3.63 -11.11
C TRP A 15 3.71 4.35 -9.77
N ILE A 16 4.45 3.97 -8.72
CA ILE A 16 4.40 4.63 -7.40
C ILE A 16 4.72 6.13 -7.54
N ALA A 17 5.82 6.47 -8.22
CA ALA A 17 6.21 7.87 -8.43
C ALA A 17 5.12 8.68 -9.14
N GLN A 18 4.54 8.11 -10.20
CA GLN A 18 3.44 8.74 -10.94
C GLN A 18 2.20 8.92 -10.07
N ARG A 19 1.84 7.91 -9.30
CA ARG A 19 0.64 7.96 -8.46
C ARG A 19 0.77 8.99 -7.35
N VAL A 20 1.94 9.08 -6.73
CA VAL A 20 2.26 10.07 -5.71
C VAL A 20 2.29 11.48 -6.30
N ALA A 21 2.83 11.66 -7.50
CA ALA A 21 2.79 12.97 -8.17
C ALA A 21 1.34 13.45 -8.36
N VAL A 22 0.43 12.56 -8.76
CA VAL A 22 -1.01 12.86 -8.85
C VAL A 22 -1.60 13.21 -7.48
N LEU A 23 -1.28 12.43 -6.43
CA LEU A 23 -1.75 12.69 -5.07
C LEU A 23 -1.32 14.08 -4.59
N LEU A 24 -0.05 14.45 -4.81
CA LEU A 24 0.52 15.70 -4.34
C LEU A 24 0.10 16.92 -5.16
N ALA A 25 -0.31 16.74 -6.42
CA ALA A 25 -0.79 17.82 -7.27
C ALA A 25 -2.01 18.56 -6.68
N HIS A 26 -2.78 17.92 -5.80
CA HIS A 26 -3.90 18.54 -5.09
C HIS A 26 -3.49 19.52 -3.98
N TYR A 27 -2.24 19.49 -3.51
CA TYR A 27 -1.80 20.18 -2.29
C TYR A 27 -0.88 21.38 -2.52
N PHE A 28 -0.89 21.93 -3.74
CA PHE A 28 0.04 22.96 -4.23
C PHE A 28 1.51 22.52 -4.13
N ILE A 29 2.12 22.32 -5.29
CA ILE A 29 3.56 22.02 -5.39
C ILE A 29 4.25 23.34 -5.72
N VAL A 30 5.04 23.87 -4.77
CA VAL A 30 6.00 24.94 -5.06
C VAL A 30 7.00 24.40 -6.08
N ASP A 31 7.37 25.21 -7.09
CA ASP A 31 8.46 24.90 -8.02
C ASP A 31 9.75 24.61 -7.24
N GLY A 32 9.98 23.33 -6.95
CA GLY A 32 11.14 22.83 -6.25
C GLY A 32 12.27 22.53 -7.24
N HIS A 33 13.51 22.68 -6.79
CA HIS A 33 14.66 22.24 -7.58
C HIS A 33 14.50 20.76 -7.97
N PRO A 34 14.77 20.35 -9.23
CA PRO A 34 14.53 18.98 -9.70
C PRO A 34 15.11 17.89 -8.79
N ALA A 35 16.32 18.08 -8.28
CA ALA A 35 16.95 17.16 -7.32
C ALA A 35 16.15 16.95 -6.03
N VAL A 36 15.43 17.96 -5.54
CA VAL A 36 14.55 17.84 -4.36
C VAL A 36 13.33 17.00 -4.72
N MET A 37 12.75 17.21 -5.91
CA MET A 37 11.60 16.43 -6.36
C MET A 37 11.96 14.95 -6.56
N GLU A 38 13.16 14.66 -7.06
CA GLU A 38 13.69 13.30 -7.16
C GLU A 38 13.88 12.65 -5.78
N ALA A 39 14.45 13.38 -4.82
CA ALA A 39 14.62 12.89 -3.46
C ALA A 39 13.27 12.58 -2.78
N VAL A 40 12.29 13.49 -2.94
CA VAL A 40 10.91 13.27 -2.47
C VAL A 40 10.33 12.01 -3.11
N ALA A 41 10.41 11.87 -4.43
CA ALA A 41 9.89 10.68 -5.11
C ALA A 41 10.57 9.39 -4.60
N ALA A 42 11.88 9.43 -4.34
CA ALA A 42 12.62 8.28 -3.80
C ALA A 42 12.15 7.88 -2.40
N ASP A 43 11.84 8.85 -1.53
CA ASP A 43 11.30 8.57 -0.19
C ASP A 43 9.93 7.93 -0.26
N TRP A 44 9.07 8.42 -1.15
CA TRP A 44 7.76 7.82 -1.40
C TRP A 44 7.86 6.41 -1.98
N ILE A 45 8.76 6.17 -2.93
CA ILE A 45 9.01 4.83 -3.48
C ILE A 45 9.46 3.88 -2.36
N ARG A 46 10.43 4.28 -1.55
CA ARG A 46 10.97 3.44 -0.47
C ARG A 46 9.88 3.04 0.53
N GLU A 47 9.01 3.98 0.88
CA GLU A 47 7.94 3.75 1.84
C GLU A 47 6.82 2.85 1.26
N LEU A 48 6.61 2.87 -0.06
CA LEU A 48 5.47 2.21 -0.69
C LEU A 48 5.82 0.94 -1.49
N GLU A 49 7.10 0.66 -1.78
CA GLU A 49 7.52 -0.43 -2.68
C GLU A 49 7.14 -1.84 -2.21
N GLY A 50 6.73 -2.02 -0.95
CA GLY A 50 6.25 -3.29 -0.42
C GLY A 50 4.77 -3.58 -0.64
N TYR A 51 3.98 -2.59 -1.09
CA TYR A 51 2.53 -2.71 -1.22
C TYR A 51 2.09 -2.92 -2.68
N PRO A 52 0.98 -3.64 -2.91
CA PRO A 52 0.42 -3.78 -4.25
C PRO A 52 -0.25 -2.47 -4.72
N GLU A 53 -0.31 -2.28 -6.05
CA GLU A 53 -0.84 -1.05 -6.66
C GLU A 53 -2.25 -0.69 -6.16
N TRP A 54 -3.15 -1.69 -6.10
CA TRP A 54 -4.52 -1.47 -5.66
C TRP A 54 -4.63 -0.97 -4.22
N ALA A 55 -3.72 -1.36 -3.34
CA ALA A 55 -3.74 -0.94 -1.93
C ALA A 55 -3.23 0.50 -1.78
N ILE A 56 -2.21 0.86 -2.58
CA ILE A 56 -1.71 2.24 -2.63
C ILE A 56 -2.78 3.15 -3.24
N GLU A 57 -3.47 2.72 -4.31
CA GLU A 57 -4.55 3.48 -4.93
C GLU A 57 -5.69 3.72 -3.95
N ALA A 58 -6.21 2.66 -3.32
CA ALA A 58 -7.27 2.75 -2.32
C ALA A 58 -6.89 3.68 -1.15
N ALA A 59 -5.64 3.62 -0.69
CA ALA A 59 -5.13 4.52 0.34
C ALA A 59 -5.12 5.98 -0.11
N CYS A 60 -4.71 6.26 -1.35
CA CYS A 60 -4.72 7.61 -1.92
C CYS A 60 -6.15 8.14 -2.11
N GLU A 61 -7.06 7.32 -2.64
CA GLU A 61 -8.48 7.67 -2.80
C GLU A 61 -9.13 7.98 -1.46
N TRP A 62 -8.91 7.11 -0.46
CA TRP A 62 -9.40 7.35 0.89
C TRP A 62 -8.85 8.65 1.46
N TRP A 63 -7.55 8.92 1.28
CA TRP A 63 -6.92 10.13 1.81
C TRP A 63 -7.59 11.41 1.32
N LEU A 64 -7.92 11.47 0.03
CA LEU A 64 -8.58 12.60 -0.62
C LEU A 64 -10.08 12.68 -0.32
N SER A 65 -10.69 11.59 0.11
CA SER A 65 -12.14 11.50 0.30
C SER A 65 -12.63 12.23 1.56
N ARG A 66 -13.93 12.53 1.59
CA ARG A 66 -14.66 13.01 2.78
C ARG A 66 -14.62 12.06 3.98
N TYR A 67 -14.17 10.82 3.80
CA TYR A 67 -14.09 9.80 4.86
C TYR A 67 -12.77 9.85 5.63
N ASN A 68 -11.79 10.63 5.16
CA ASN A 68 -10.59 10.94 5.92
C ASN A 68 -10.75 12.32 6.58
N PRO A 69 -10.83 12.43 7.92
CA PRO A 69 -10.94 13.73 8.60
C PRO A 69 -9.72 14.63 8.36
N LYS A 70 -8.60 14.07 7.88
CA LYS A 70 -7.37 14.78 7.54
C LYS A 70 -7.21 15.07 6.04
N CYS A 71 -8.26 14.91 5.22
CA CYS A 71 -8.18 15.13 3.77
C CYS A 71 -7.80 16.57 3.37
N HIS A 72 -7.88 17.53 4.29
CA HIS A 72 -7.42 18.91 4.12
C HIS A 72 -5.91 19.09 4.33
N GLN A 73 -5.19 18.06 4.78
CA GLN A 73 -3.75 18.10 5.07
C GLN A 73 -2.97 17.41 3.96
N LYS A 74 -1.79 17.95 3.66
CA LYS A 74 -0.85 17.31 2.74
C LYS A 74 -0.42 15.93 3.31
N PRO A 75 -0.59 14.83 2.56
CA PRO A 75 -0.14 13.52 3.01
C PRO A 75 1.39 13.46 3.09
N LEU A 76 1.87 12.73 4.09
CA LEU A 76 3.25 12.25 4.17
C LEU A 76 3.30 10.79 3.72
N PRO A 77 4.48 10.27 3.30
CA PRO A 77 4.62 8.87 2.88
C PRO A 77 4.00 7.88 3.87
N GLY A 78 4.32 8.03 5.16
CA GLY A 78 3.82 7.18 6.24
C GLY A 78 2.29 7.18 6.39
N ALA A 79 1.62 8.24 5.96
CA ALA A 79 0.17 8.35 6.06
C ALA A 79 -0.55 7.46 5.04
N ILE A 80 0.05 7.33 3.84
CA ILE A 80 -0.45 6.46 2.78
C ILE A 80 -0.05 5.01 3.04
N SER A 81 1.19 4.74 3.46
CA SER A 81 1.63 3.37 3.76
C SER A 81 0.85 2.75 4.92
N SER A 82 0.56 3.52 5.97
CA SER A 82 -0.28 3.04 7.08
C SER A 82 -1.65 2.56 6.60
N ARG A 83 -2.25 3.27 5.64
CA ARG A 83 -3.54 2.88 5.08
C ARG A 83 -3.43 1.71 4.11
N ALA A 84 -2.44 1.72 3.22
CA ALA A 84 -2.18 0.62 2.29
C ALA A 84 -1.88 -0.69 3.04
N HIS A 85 -1.21 -0.61 4.20
CA HIS A 85 -1.01 -1.74 5.09
C HIS A 85 -2.33 -2.32 5.61
N ILE A 86 -3.25 -1.49 6.08
CA ILE A 86 -4.58 -1.92 6.53
C ILE A 86 -5.35 -2.57 5.37
N ASP A 87 -5.40 -1.92 4.22
CA ASP A 87 -6.17 -2.39 3.07
C ASP A 87 -5.62 -3.74 2.56
N SER A 88 -4.31 -3.94 2.58
CA SER A 88 -3.64 -5.18 2.13
C SER A 88 -3.44 -6.25 3.21
N ALA A 89 -3.77 -5.98 4.48
CA ALA A 89 -3.53 -6.91 5.59
C ALA A 89 -4.18 -8.29 5.40
N MET A 90 -5.33 -8.33 4.70
CA MET A 90 -6.04 -9.57 4.40
C MET A 90 -5.21 -10.55 3.56
N ILE A 91 -4.25 -10.08 2.75
CA ILE A 91 -3.36 -10.95 1.98
C ILE A 91 -2.50 -11.79 2.93
N SER A 92 -1.90 -11.16 3.94
CA SER A 92 -1.03 -11.85 4.90
C SER A 92 -1.82 -12.90 5.70
N ALA A 93 -3.03 -12.55 6.16
CA ALA A 93 -3.91 -13.49 6.83
C ALA A 93 -4.29 -14.67 5.93
N ALA A 94 -4.66 -14.41 4.68
CA ALA A 94 -5.00 -15.45 3.71
C ALA A 94 -3.81 -16.39 3.42
N LYS A 95 -2.59 -15.84 3.28
CA LYS A 95 -1.37 -16.64 3.11
C LYS A 95 -1.16 -17.59 4.29
N SER A 96 -1.28 -17.10 5.52
CA SER A 96 -1.14 -17.94 6.72
C SER A 96 -2.20 -19.05 6.78
N LEU A 97 -3.45 -18.75 6.42
CA LEU A 97 -4.53 -19.75 6.38
C LEU A 97 -4.29 -20.81 5.30
N CYS A 98 -3.86 -20.41 4.10
CA CYS A 98 -3.51 -21.36 3.04
C CYS A 98 -2.36 -22.27 3.46
N GLN A 99 -1.29 -21.71 4.03
CA GLN A 99 -0.15 -22.49 4.53
C GLN A 99 -0.54 -23.46 5.66
N PHE A 100 -1.42 -23.01 6.55
CA PHE A 100 -1.98 -23.86 7.60
C PHE A 100 -2.74 -25.04 6.99
N PHE A 101 -3.62 -24.78 6.01
CA PHE A 101 -4.39 -25.83 5.35
C PHE A 101 -3.50 -26.76 4.52
N GLU A 102 -2.50 -26.26 3.81
CA GLU A 102 -1.50 -27.08 3.10
C GLU A 102 -0.76 -28.02 4.06
N ARG A 103 -0.49 -27.57 5.29
CA ARG A 103 0.22 -28.35 6.30
C ARG A 103 -0.64 -29.41 6.97
N TYR A 104 -1.91 -29.11 7.26
CA TYR A 104 -2.75 -29.96 8.11
C TYR A 104 -3.96 -30.58 7.38
N GLY A 105 -4.33 -30.04 6.21
CA GLY A 105 -5.50 -30.46 5.44
C GLY A 105 -6.76 -30.53 6.30
N ASN A 106 -7.47 -31.66 6.20
CA ASN A 106 -8.67 -31.95 7.01
C ASN A 106 -8.35 -32.46 8.42
N ASN A 107 -7.07 -32.54 8.81
CA ASN A 107 -6.62 -33.06 10.11
C ASN A 107 -5.93 -31.94 10.92
N PRO A 108 -6.69 -30.97 11.45
CA PRO A 108 -6.10 -29.90 12.24
C PRO A 108 -5.39 -30.44 13.49
N PRO A 109 -4.37 -29.71 13.98
CA PRO A 109 -3.69 -30.00 15.25
C PRO A 109 -4.68 -30.21 16.39
N ALA A 110 -4.30 -31.08 17.34
CA ALA A 110 -5.16 -31.43 18.47
C ALA A 110 -5.59 -30.23 19.32
N PHE A 111 -4.78 -29.15 19.39
CA PHE A 111 -5.10 -27.95 20.17
C PHE A 111 -6.19 -27.05 19.54
N LEU A 112 -6.61 -27.33 18.30
CA LEU A 112 -7.73 -26.64 17.64
C LEU A 112 -9.03 -27.45 17.64
N ARG A 113 -9.02 -28.65 18.25
CA ARG A 113 -10.20 -29.51 18.36
C ARG A 113 -10.93 -29.28 19.68
#